data_AF-A0A5M1SXJ9-F1
#
_entry.id   AF-A0A5M1SXJ9-F1
#
_cell.length_a   1.000
_cell.length_b   1.000
_cell.length_c   1.000
_cell.angle_alpha   90.00
_cell.angle_beta   90.00
_cell.angle_gamma   90.00
#
_symmetry.space_group_name_H-M   'P 1'
#
loop_
_entity.id
_entity.type
_entity.pdbx_description
1 polymer ?
#
loop_
_entity_poly.entity_id
_entity_poly.type
_entity_poly.pdbx_seq_one_letter_code
_entity_poly.pdbx_strand_id
1 'polypeptide(L)'
;MSKITAGIVLKTKFIVPNSPLNKSKQYWPNYIKYIDRDEAVRNAHYKEFSLIGNEEERAEEDKERNKKYIDYMGNPQKTSGLFTEGKTRLTAAEKKKYKSAFQTAQDNNSVMFQHVISFDNDWLAKQGIYDPSIGMLDEKRLQQVTSAAMKSFLRKEEMDGSAIWLAAIHKNTKHFHVHISVTEPNPTRKFYSNKKRPELEKGTDGNPVRDGRMAPATRRAVRSTVYSEIAQRGAFYQRIDDYAKAQLLTPLRESKEALRSEENVALFLELHQMYKAHSGQWNYGNLNRHPAKKVVDQITTNYLMQHHPEEMQVFRKAWEHEGKLQQEAYGEKTEFNIHTYLESKDEKLYKQLGNQVLQEVKKYDRSNGESKASGHYLDQQGNLKVTGRLTPKDKLERYRRRRGSVIYQLKKMDYELDNSYKKWKNDRAFEELEQEMEREKSVHRG
;
A
#
# COMPACT_ATOMS: atom_id res chain seq x y z
N MET A 1 -8.00 22.71 -15.04
CA MET A 1 -7.63 21.82 -13.92
C MET A 1 -6.55 22.51 -13.11
N SER A 2 -6.64 22.46 -11.79
CA SER A 2 -5.65 23.04 -10.89
C SER A 2 -4.42 22.13 -10.78
N LYS A 3 -3.26 22.66 -10.34
CA LYS A 3 -2.07 21.82 -10.12
C LYS A 3 -2.28 20.94 -8.89
N ILE A 4 -2.42 19.62 -9.10
CA ILE A 4 -2.50 18.64 -8.01
C ILE A 4 -1.17 18.65 -7.24
N THR A 5 -1.24 19.02 -5.96
CA THR A 5 -0.05 19.03 -5.08
C THR A 5 0.16 17.68 -4.39
N ALA A 6 -0.94 17.00 -4.03
CA ALA A 6 -0.99 15.61 -3.58
C ALA A 6 -2.43 15.11 -3.70
N GLY A 7 -2.64 13.96 -4.34
CA GLY A 7 -3.97 13.35 -4.49
C GLY A 7 -4.59 12.84 -3.17
N ILE A 8 -3.77 12.35 -2.24
CA ILE A 8 -4.17 11.76 -0.95
C ILE A 8 -3.32 12.34 0.18
N VAL A 9 -4.00 12.87 1.19
CA VAL A 9 -3.39 13.31 2.45
C VAL A 9 -4.02 12.58 3.63
N LEU A 10 -3.20 11.81 4.34
CA LEU A 10 -3.56 11.18 5.61
C LEU A 10 -3.00 12.01 6.76
N LYS A 11 -3.88 12.48 7.64
CA LYS A 11 -3.52 13.08 8.92
C LYS A 11 -4.08 12.23 10.06
N THR A 12 -3.30 12.10 11.12
CA THR A 12 -3.68 11.36 12.32
C THR A 12 -3.38 12.20 13.54
N LYS A 13 -4.35 12.28 14.44
CA LYS A 13 -4.22 12.76 15.81
C LYS A 13 -4.64 11.65 16.75
N PHE A 14 -4.18 11.69 17.99
CA PHE A 14 -4.72 10.88 19.06
C PHE A 14 -5.01 11.74 20.28
N ILE A 15 -5.92 11.26 21.13
CA ILE A 15 -6.27 11.86 22.42
C ILE A 15 -6.27 10.74 23.44
N VAL A 16 -5.66 10.97 24.61
CA VAL A 16 -5.71 10.04 25.74
C VAL A 16 -6.35 10.74 26.93
N PRO A 17 -7.44 10.22 27.53
CA PRO A 17 -8.07 10.83 28.69
C PRO A 17 -7.06 11.07 29.83
N ASN A 18 -7.24 12.17 30.57
CA ASN A 18 -6.40 12.59 31.71
C ASN A 18 -4.90 12.71 31.41
N SER A 19 -4.49 12.74 30.13
CA SER A 19 -3.08 12.63 29.76
C SER A 19 -2.41 13.98 29.49
N PRO A 20 -1.17 14.20 30.01
CA PRO A 20 -0.34 15.33 29.60
C PRO A 20 0.11 15.23 28.12
N LEU A 21 0.01 14.07 27.48
CA LEU A 21 0.34 13.88 26.06
C LEU A 21 -0.57 14.70 25.12
N ASN A 22 -1.77 15.08 25.59
CA ASN A 22 -2.70 15.90 24.82
C ASN A 22 -2.19 17.34 24.59
N LYS A 23 -1.22 17.82 25.40
CA LYS A 23 -0.73 19.22 25.42
C LYS A 23 0.40 19.52 24.43
N SER A 24 0.84 18.56 23.62
CA SER A 24 1.95 18.76 22.66
C SER A 24 1.53 19.68 21.49
N LYS A 25 1.72 21.01 21.68
CA LYS A 25 1.28 22.12 20.80
C LYS A 25 1.95 22.17 19.40
N GLN A 26 2.97 21.36 19.11
CA GLN A 26 3.85 21.59 17.94
C GLN A 26 3.23 21.28 16.55
N TYR A 27 2.08 20.61 16.46
CA TYR A 27 1.53 20.14 15.18
C TYR A 27 0.21 20.80 14.77
N TRP A 28 -0.29 21.76 15.55
CA TRP A 28 -1.69 22.18 15.49
C TRP A 28 -2.00 23.40 14.60
N PRO A 29 -1.19 24.48 14.58
CA PRO A 29 -1.49 25.67 13.76
C PRO A 29 -1.50 25.41 12.25
N ASN A 30 -0.73 24.43 11.77
CA ASN A 30 -0.64 24.07 10.36
C ASN A 30 -1.79 23.13 9.92
N TYR A 31 -2.43 22.40 10.85
CA TYR A 31 -3.56 21.52 10.56
C TYR A 31 -4.82 22.31 10.17
N ILE A 32 -5.11 23.39 10.89
CA ILE A 32 -6.28 24.24 10.62
C ILE A 32 -6.03 25.09 9.37
N LYS A 33 -4.84 25.69 9.20
CA LYS A 33 -4.51 26.43 7.96
C LYS A 33 -4.55 25.59 6.68
N TYR A 34 -4.39 24.26 6.77
CA TYR A 34 -4.45 23.35 5.62
C TYR A 34 -5.89 22.93 5.27
N ILE A 35 -6.75 22.74 6.26
CA ILE A 35 -8.16 22.32 6.09
C ILE A 35 -9.08 23.52 5.82
N ASP A 36 -8.70 24.72 6.28
CA ASP A 36 -9.56 25.92 6.36
C ASP A 36 -9.28 26.97 5.26
N ARG A 37 -8.79 26.54 4.08
CA ARG A 37 -8.75 27.43 2.90
C ARG A 37 -10.09 27.40 2.18
N ASP A 38 -10.92 28.37 2.59
CA ASP A 38 -12.19 28.89 2.04
C ASP A 38 -13.41 27.95 2.10
N GLU A 39 -14.23 28.07 3.16
CA GLU A 39 -15.36 29.02 3.21
C GLU A 39 -16.12 28.98 4.57
N ALA A 40 -16.14 30.15 5.20
CA ALA A 40 -17.10 30.77 6.11
C ALA A 40 -18.30 29.96 6.67
N VAL A 41 -18.09 28.99 7.57
CA VAL A 41 -19.09 28.66 8.63
C VAL A 41 -18.45 28.30 9.98
N ARG A 42 -17.12 28.18 10.07
CA ARG A 42 -16.46 27.62 11.28
C ARG A 42 -15.93 28.65 12.27
N ASN A 43 -15.79 29.93 11.90
CA ASN A 43 -15.27 30.95 12.82
C ASN A 43 -16.21 31.22 14.02
N ALA A 44 -17.53 31.05 13.86
CA ALA A 44 -18.49 31.27 14.94
C ALA A 44 -18.47 30.18 16.03
N HIS A 45 -18.16 28.92 15.67
CA HIS A 45 -18.19 27.77 16.58
C HIS A 45 -16.83 27.08 16.78
N TYR A 46 -15.74 27.73 16.34
CA TYR A 46 -14.36 27.24 16.52
C TYR A 46 -14.05 26.81 17.96
N LYS A 47 -14.57 27.55 18.95
CA LYS A 47 -14.42 27.28 20.38
C LYS A 47 -15.16 26.03 20.86
N GLU A 48 -16.28 25.66 20.23
CA GLU A 48 -17.09 24.49 20.63
C GLU A 48 -16.56 23.17 20.04
N PHE A 49 -15.91 23.21 18.88
CA PHE A 49 -15.47 22.01 18.15
C PHE A 49 -13.96 21.79 18.15
N SER A 50 -13.16 22.82 18.45
CA SER A 50 -11.76 22.61 18.85
C SER A 50 -11.75 22.10 20.28
N LEU A 51 -11.53 20.79 20.46
CA LEU A 51 -11.40 20.12 21.76
C LEU A 51 -10.15 20.56 22.57
N ILE A 52 -9.61 21.73 22.27
CA ILE A 52 -8.74 22.53 23.14
C ILE A 52 -9.36 23.92 23.16
N GLY A 53 -10.44 24.06 23.95
CA GLY A 53 -10.81 25.33 24.55
C GLY A 53 -9.73 25.75 25.55
N ASN A 54 -9.68 27.04 25.86
CA ASN A 54 -8.69 27.63 26.75
C ASN A 54 -8.67 26.92 28.12
N GLU A 55 -7.50 26.94 28.75
CA GLU A 55 -7.05 26.08 29.86
C GLU A 55 -7.85 26.19 31.19
N GLU A 56 -8.98 26.90 31.26
CA GLU A 56 -9.63 27.30 32.53
C GLU A 56 -10.94 26.58 32.90
N GLU A 57 -11.62 25.82 32.01
CA GLU A 57 -12.96 25.24 32.32
C GLU A 57 -13.01 23.70 32.24
N ARG A 58 -12.25 22.97 33.07
CA ARG A 58 -12.00 21.53 32.85
C ARG A 58 -12.41 20.57 33.97
N ALA A 59 -13.67 20.58 34.40
CA ALA A 59 -14.19 19.55 35.31
C ALA A 59 -15.34 18.72 34.70
N GLU A 60 -16.35 19.34 34.08
CA GLU A 60 -17.48 18.61 33.48
C GLU A 60 -17.32 18.26 32.00
N GLU A 61 -16.66 19.13 31.21
CA GLU A 61 -16.60 18.99 29.74
C GLU A 61 -15.82 17.76 29.26
N ASP A 62 -14.86 17.27 30.06
CA ASP A 62 -14.05 16.13 29.65
C ASP A 62 -14.92 14.88 29.53
N LYS A 63 -15.98 14.67 30.34
CA LYS A 63 -16.77 13.43 30.34
C LYS A 63 -17.49 13.17 29.02
N GLU A 64 -17.90 14.19 28.26
CA GLU A 64 -18.68 14.01 27.02
C GLU A 64 -17.92 14.31 25.72
N ARG A 65 -16.61 14.53 25.83
CA ARG A 65 -15.74 14.92 24.71
C ARG A 65 -15.88 14.01 23.48
N ASN A 66 -15.87 12.68 23.67
CA ASN A 66 -16.00 11.74 22.57
C ASN A 66 -17.38 11.81 21.91
N LYS A 67 -18.45 12.02 22.69
CA LYS A 67 -19.82 12.16 22.17
C LYS A 67 -19.95 13.40 21.29
N LYS A 68 -19.45 14.56 21.75
CA LYS A 68 -19.45 15.83 20.99
C LYS A 68 -18.74 15.66 19.64
N TYR A 69 -17.60 14.96 19.60
CA TYR A 69 -16.88 14.70 18.36
C TYR A 69 -17.65 13.78 17.40
N ILE A 70 -18.29 12.72 17.92
CA ILE A 70 -19.15 11.83 17.12
C ILE A 70 -20.35 12.58 16.54
N ASP A 71 -20.95 13.49 17.31
CA ASP A 71 -22.05 14.33 16.84
C ASP A 71 -21.63 15.30 15.75
N TYR A 72 -20.47 15.95 15.90
CA TYR A 72 -19.86 16.76 14.85
C TYR A 72 -19.65 15.95 13.57
N MET A 73 -19.03 14.77 13.67
CA MET A 73 -18.80 13.90 12.51
C MET A 73 -20.10 13.46 11.85
N GLY A 74 -21.16 13.23 12.63
CA GLY A 74 -22.45 12.75 12.16
C GLY A 74 -23.42 13.83 11.70
N ASN A 75 -23.00 15.10 11.60
CA ASN A 75 -23.88 16.20 11.24
C ASN A 75 -24.51 15.99 9.84
N PRO A 76 -25.85 15.89 9.74
CA PRO A 76 -26.55 15.63 8.47
C PRO A 76 -26.38 16.73 7.43
N GLN A 77 -26.09 17.97 7.82
CA GLN A 77 -25.88 19.08 6.89
C GLN A 77 -24.51 19.02 6.18
N LYS A 78 -23.59 18.19 6.69
CA LYS A 78 -22.19 18.17 6.24
C LYS A 78 -21.79 16.82 5.64
N THR A 79 -22.56 15.76 5.94
CA THR A 79 -22.17 14.38 5.69
C THR A 79 -23.33 13.53 5.21
N SER A 80 -23.02 12.39 4.59
CA SER A 80 -24.01 11.34 4.26
C SER A 80 -24.40 10.43 5.43
N GLY A 81 -23.84 10.68 6.61
CA GLY A 81 -24.07 9.92 7.83
C GLY A 81 -22.85 9.16 8.31
N LEU A 82 -22.95 8.66 9.55
CA LEU A 82 -21.91 7.82 10.15
C LEU A 82 -21.95 6.42 9.53
N PHE A 83 -20.79 5.87 9.23
CA PHE A 83 -20.60 4.52 8.72
C PHE A 83 -19.46 3.81 9.46
N THR A 84 -19.36 2.49 9.29
CA THR A 84 -18.35 1.63 9.93
C THR A 84 -18.20 0.34 9.12
N GLU A 85 -17.41 -0.61 9.62
CA GLU A 85 -17.19 -1.89 8.94
C GLU A 85 -18.52 -2.60 8.64
N GLY A 86 -18.72 -2.95 7.38
CA GLY A 86 -19.92 -3.66 6.90
C GLY A 86 -21.22 -2.85 6.93
N LYS A 87 -21.21 -1.57 7.33
CA LYS A 87 -22.41 -0.72 7.39
C LYS A 87 -22.17 0.64 6.76
N THR A 88 -22.84 0.88 5.64
CA THR A 88 -22.76 2.13 4.86
C THR A 88 -23.45 3.32 5.52
N ARG A 89 -24.33 3.09 6.50
CA ARG A 89 -24.97 4.12 7.33
C ARG A 89 -25.46 3.53 8.65
N LEU A 90 -25.35 4.29 9.74
CA LEU A 90 -25.87 3.92 11.05
C LEU A 90 -27.25 4.50 11.34
N THR A 91 -28.11 3.68 11.93
CA THR A 91 -29.40 4.07 12.53
C THR A 91 -29.20 4.84 13.84
N ALA A 92 -30.25 5.52 14.33
CA ALA A 92 -30.18 6.26 15.60
C ALA A 92 -29.82 5.36 16.79
N ALA A 93 -30.37 4.15 16.86
CA ALA A 93 -30.08 3.18 17.92
C ALA A 93 -28.61 2.73 17.89
N GLU A 94 -28.08 2.46 16.69
CA GLU A 94 -26.67 2.08 16.53
C GLU A 94 -25.74 3.23 16.88
N LYS A 95 -26.05 4.47 16.47
CA LYS A 95 -25.29 5.65 16.88
C LYS A 95 -25.21 5.75 18.40
N LYS A 96 -26.32 5.51 19.12
CA LYS A 96 -26.33 5.48 20.59
C LYS A 96 -25.41 4.38 21.14
N LYS A 97 -25.46 3.17 20.58
CA LYS A 97 -24.58 2.06 20.97
C LYS A 97 -23.09 2.41 20.80
N TYR A 98 -22.70 2.96 19.65
CA TYR A 98 -21.32 3.36 19.42
C TYR A 98 -20.90 4.50 20.36
N LYS A 99 -21.74 5.51 20.59
CA LYS A 99 -21.45 6.57 21.57
C LYS A 99 -21.18 5.99 22.96
N SER A 100 -22.00 5.05 23.43
CA SER A 100 -21.77 4.35 24.70
C SER A 100 -20.44 3.61 24.70
N ALA A 101 -20.08 2.90 23.63
CA ALA A 101 -18.80 2.18 23.58
C ALA A 101 -17.58 3.12 23.54
N PHE A 102 -17.69 4.28 22.87
CA PHE A 102 -16.67 5.33 22.92
C PHE A 102 -16.57 6.01 24.29
N GLN A 103 -17.67 6.08 25.04
CA GLN A 103 -17.68 6.53 26.42
C GLN A 103 -16.97 5.52 27.32
N THR A 104 -17.29 4.23 27.21
CA THR A 104 -16.59 3.16 27.94
C THR A 104 -15.09 3.19 27.68
N ALA A 105 -14.68 3.37 26.41
CA ALA A 105 -13.27 3.52 26.07
C ALA A 105 -12.62 4.71 26.79
N GLN A 106 -13.32 5.84 26.84
CA GLN A 106 -12.85 7.03 27.52
C GLN A 106 -12.72 6.83 29.02
N ASP A 107 -13.72 6.23 29.66
CA ASP A 107 -13.72 5.93 31.09
C ASP A 107 -12.58 4.95 31.44
N ASN A 108 -12.22 4.07 30.51
CA ASN A 108 -11.10 3.14 30.61
C ASN A 108 -9.73 3.74 30.26
N ASN A 109 -9.62 5.08 30.11
CA ASN A 109 -8.38 5.77 29.72
C ASN A 109 -7.78 5.26 28.38
N SER A 110 -8.64 4.83 27.45
CA SER A 110 -8.25 4.34 26.13
C SER A 110 -7.85 5.47 25.19
N VAL A 111 -7.00 5.15 24.20
CA VAL A 111 -6.60 6.10 23.16
C VAL A 111 -7.71 6.24 22.13
N MET A 112 -8.17 7.47 21.88
CA MET A 112 -8.98 7.77 20.71
C MET A 112 -8.09 8.32 19.58
N PHE A 113 -7.97 7.56 18.50
CA PHE A 113 -7.38 8.06 17.25
C PHE A 113 -8.43 8.82 16.44
N GLN A 114 -7.99 9.93 15.85
CA GLN A 114 -8.75 10.78 14.94
C GLN A 114 -7.97 10.87 13.64
N HIS A 115 -8.41 10.15 12.62
CA HIS A 115 -7.84 10.22 11.28
C HIS A 115 -8.67 11.13 10.38
N VAL A 116 -7.98 11.77 9.44
CA VAL A 116 -8.59 12.46 8.30
C VAL A 116 -7.88 11.97 7.05
N ILE A 117 -8.65 11.41 6.13
CA ILE A 117 -8.19 11.12 4.77
C ILE A 117 -8.81 12.18 3.87
N SER A 118 -7.99 13.08 3.34
CA SER A 118 -8.43 14.13 2.43
C SER A 118 -7.93 13.85 1.02
N PHE A 119 -8.74 14.22 0.04
CA PHE A 119 -8.48 13.96 -1.36
C PHE A 119 -8.50 15.25 -2.17
N ASP A 120 -7.62 15.34 -3.16
CA ASP A 120 -7.73 16.34 -4.21
C ASP A 120 -8.90 15.96 -5.14
N ASN A 121 -9.81 16.90 -5.43
CA ASN A 121 -11.01 16.62 -6.20
C ASN A 121 -10.69 16.35 -7.68
N ASP A 122 -9.71 17.06 -8.26
CA ASP A 122 -9.25 16.81 -9.64
C ASP A 122 -8.60 15.42 -9.71
N TRP A 123 -7.86 15.01 -8.68
CA TRP A 123 -7.31 13.66 -8.59
C TRP A 123 -8.41 12.60 -8.48
N LEU A 124 -9.41 12.76 -7.62
CA LEU A 124 -10.55 11.83 -7.55
C LEU A 124 -11.31 11.74 -8.87
N ALA A 125 -11.42 12.85 -9.60
CA ALA A 125 -12.03 12.86 -10.92
C ALA A 125 -11.21 12.05 -11.94
N LYS A 126 -9.88 12.18 -11.92
CA LYS A 126 -8.98 11.32 -12.72
C LYS A 126 -9.12 9.83 -12.38
N GLN A 127 -9.40 9.51 -11.11
CA GLN A 127 -9.64 8.13 -10.67
C GLN A 127 -11.09 7.65 -10.89
N GLY A 128 -11.97 8.49 -11.45
CA GLY A 128 -13.38 8.15 -11.71
C GLY A 128 -14.27 8.08 -10.46
N ILE A 129 -13.78 8.52 -9.30
CA ILE A 129 -14.55 8.52 -8.04
C ILE A 129 -15.42 9.78 -7.92
N TYR A 130 -15.04 10.88 -8.57
CA TYR A 130 -15.77 12.12 -8.55
C TYR A 130 -16.09 12.58 -9.98
N ASP A 131 -17.35 12.91 -10.23
CA ASP A 131 -17.77 13.54 -11.48
C ASP A 131 -18.02 15.04 -11.23
N PRO A 132 -17.11 15.92 -11.68
CA PRO A 132 -17.26 17.37 -11.50
C PRO A 132 -18.39 17.96 -12.35
N SER A 133 -18.84 17.29 -13.43
CA SER A 133 -19.87 17.83 -14.33
C SER A 133 -21.26 17.82 -13.68
N ILE A 134 -21.54 16.80 -12.87
CA ILE A 134 -22.79 16.62 -12.13
C ILE A 134 -22.61 16.72 -10.61
N GLY A 135 -21.40 17.02 -10.14
CA GLY A 135 -21.07 17.14 -8.72
C GLY A 135 -21.22 15.83 -7.93
N MET A 136 -21.20 14.66 -8.60
CA MET A 136 -21.49 13.38 -7.97
C MET A 136 -20.22 12.68 -7.47
N LEU A 137 -20.23 12.27 -6.20
CA LEU A 137 -19.16 11.52 -5.56
C LEU A 137 -19.59 10.07 -5.34
N ASP A 138 -18.76 9.10 -5.73
CA ASP A 138 -18.96 7.69 -5.39
C ASP A 138 -18.60 7.43 -3.92
N GLU A 139 -19.55 7.75 -3.05
CA GLU A 139 -19.40 7.59 -1.61
C GLU A 139 -19.24 6.13 -1.19
N LYS A 140 -19.91 5.20 -1.91
CA LYS A 140 -19.81 3.77 -1.62
C LYS A 140 -18.37 3.31 -1.84
N ARG A 141 -17.70 3.79 -2.89
CA ARG A 141 -16.28 3.51 -3.12
C ARG A 141 -15.40 4.10 -2.01
N LEU A 142 -15.64 5.33 -1.59
CA LEU A 142 -14.89 5.93 -0.48
C LEU A 142 -15.10 5.19 0.85
N GLN A 143 -16.29 4.67 1.11
CA GLN A 143 -16.57 3.82 2.28
C GLN A 143 -15.77 2.51 2.22
N GLN A 144 -15.72 1.84 1.06
CA GLN A 144 -14.92 0.63 0.85
C GLN A 144 -13.43 0.89 1.06
N VAL A 145 -12.91 1.97 0.46
CA VAL A 145 -11.52 2.42 0.63
C VAL A 145 -11.21 2.69 2.10
N THR A 146 -12.14 3.35 2.82
CA THR A 146 -12.00 3.64 4.25
C THR A 146 -11.97 2.35 5.08
N SER A 147 -12.86 1.40 4.81
CA SER A 147 -12.87 0.08 5.46
C SER A 147 -11.55 -0.68 5.26
N ALA A 148 -11.03 -0.73 4.03
CA ALA A 148 -9.74 -1.36 3.73
C ALA A 148 -8.58 -0.66 4.47
N ALA A 149 -8.57 0.67 4.46
CA ALA A 149 -7.59 1.49 5.17
C ALA A 149 -7.63 1.21 6.69
N MET A 150 -8.83 1.10 7.27
CA MET A 150 -9.02 0.79 8.68
C MET A 150 -8.59 -0.63 9.04
N LYS A 151 -8.90 -1.62 8.22
CA LYS A 151 -8.37 -2.98 8.39
C LYS A 151 -6.84 -3.00 8.37
N SER A 152 -6.22 -2.24 7.47
CA SER A 152 -4.76 -2.10 7.43
C SER A 152 -4.21 -1.41 8.69
N PHE A 153 -4.87 -0.36 9.19
CA PHE A 153 -4.49 0.35 10.41
C PHE A 153 -4.54 -0.59 11.63
N LEU A 154 -5.69 -1.22 11.85
CA LEU A 154 -5.94 -2.07 13.02
C LEU A 154 -4.97 -3.25 13.09
N ARG A 155 -4.68 -3.90 11.96
CA ARG A 155 -3.69 -5.00 11.92
C ARG A 155 -2.28 -4.56 12.22
N LYS A 156 -1.86 -3.39 11.73
CA LYS A 156 -0.51 -2.86 11.94
C LYS A 156 -0.28 -2.32 13.34
N GLU A 157 -1.34 -1.89 14.00
CA GLU A 157 -1.32 -1.42 15.37
C GLU A 157 -1.75 -2.50 16.39
N GLU A 158 -1.98 -3.74 15.93
CA GLU A 158 -2.38 -4.89 16.76
C GLU A 158 -3.69 -4.66 17.54
N MET A 159 -4.63 -3.93 16.92
CA MET A 159 -5.94 -3.56 17.46
C MET A 159 -7.10 -4.29 16.75
N ASP A 160 -6.79 -5.28 15.90
CA ASP A 160 -7.77 -6.11 15.22
C ASP A 160 -8.50 -6.98 16.27
N GLY A 161 -9.82 -6.87 16.35
CA GLY A 161 -10.66 -7.57 17.32
C GLY A 161 -10.89 -6.83 18.66
N SER A 162 -10.09 -5.82 19.01
CA SER A 162 -10.27 -5.04 20.25
C SER A 162 -10.83 -3.63 20.02
N ALA A 163 -10.62 -3.06 18.83
CA ALA A 163 -11.04 -1.71 18.51
C ALA A 163 -12.35 -1.63 17.74
N ILE A 164 -13.02 -0.49 17.91
CA ILE A 164 -14.17 -0.04 17.11
C ILE A 164 -13.81 1.26 16.39
N TRP A 165 -14.46 1.51 15.27
CA TRP A 165 -14.30 2.77 14.55
C TRP A 165 -15.59 3.29 13.94
N LEU A 166 -15.66 4.59 13.74
CA LEU A 166 -16.72 5.31 13.06
C LEU A 166 -16.10 6.26 12.04
N ALA A 167 -16.75 6.45 10.90
CA ALA A 167 -16.32 7.40 9.90
C ALA A 167 -17.49 8.21 9.32
N ALA A 168 -17.15 9.34 8.72
CA ALA A 168 -18.09 10.19 7.98
C ALA A 168 -17.40 10.87 6.80
N ILE A 169 -18.07 10.86 5.65
CA ILE A 169 -17.62 11.59 4.45
C ILE A 169 -18.16 13.01 4.52
N HIS A 170 -17.27 14.00 4.46
CA HIS A 170 -17.61 15.42 4.46
C HIS A 170 -17.42 16.00 3.06
N LYS A 171 -18.47 16.66 2.56
CA LYS A 171 -18.53 17.21 1.18
C LYS A 171 -18.61 18.73 1.13
N ASN A 172 -18.76 19.36 2.28
CA ASN A 172 -19.08 20.78 2.43
C ASN A 172 -17.83 21.67 2.61
N THR A 173 -16.70 21.25 2.05
CA THR A 173 -15.44 21.99 2.06
C THR A 173 -14.79 21.89 0.69
N LYS A 174 -13.77 22.72 0.44
CA LYS A 174 -12.97 22.69 -0.79
C LYS A 174 -12.55 21.29 -1.25
N HIS A 175 -12.21 20.39 -0.34
CA HIS A 175 -11.76 19.02 -0.63
C HIS A 175 -12.66 17.98 0.03
N PHE A 176 -12.99 16.91 -0.69
CA PHE A 176 -13.64 15.75 -0.08
C PHE A 176 -12.71 15.10 0.95
N HIS A 177 -13.28 14.75 2.11
CA HIS A 177 -12.50 14.11 3.16
C HIS A 177 -13.34 13.17 4.02
N VAL A 178 -12.67 12.21 4.63
CA VAL A 178 -13.25 11.24 5.54
C VAL A 178 -12.68 11.48 6.93
N HIS A 179 -13.54 11.85 7.88
CA HIS A 179 -13.21 11.83 9.29
C HIS A 179 -13.38 10.41 9.82
N ILE A 180 -12.41 9.92 10.60
CA ILE A 180 -12.47 8.59 11.19
C ILE A 180 -12.07 8.67 12.67
N SER A 181 -12.88 8.09 13.54
CA SER A 181 -12.57 7.86 14.95
C SER A 181 -12.34 6.39 15.22
N VAL A 182 -11.31 6.07 16.00
CA VAL A 182 -10.97 4.69 16.36
C VAL A 182 -10.63 4.65 17.85
N THR A 183 -11.12 3.64 18.56
CA THR A 183 -10.80 3.45 19.99
C THR A 183 -10.98 1.99 20.38
N GLU A 184 -10.32 1.55 21.45
CA GLU A 184 -10.61 0.27 22.09
C GLU A 184 -11.51 0.50 23.30
N PRO A 185 -12.72 -0.07 23.38
CA PRO A 185 -13.53 -0.01 24.59
C PRO A 185 -12.79 -0.58 25.81
N ASN A 186 -12.01 -1.64 25.59
CA ASN A 186 -11.09 -2.24 26.57
C ASN A 186 -9.65 -2.12 26.04
N PRO A 187 -8.84 -1.14 26.50
CA PRO A 187 -7.57 -0.81 25.88
C PRO A 187 -6.52 -1.92 26.06
N THR A 188 -5.89 -2.32 24.96
CA THR A 188 -4.81 -3.31 24.94
C THR A 188 -3.44 -2.69 24.70
N ARG A 189 -3.40 -1.47 24.16
CA ARG A 189 -2.15 -0.76 23.86
C ARG A 189 -1.24 -0.68 25.09
N LYS A 190 0.06 -0.81 24.88
CA LYS A 190 1.06 -0.61 25.93
C LYS A 190 0.94 0.78 26.58
N PHE A 191 1.37 0.88 27.82
CA PHE A 191 1.53 2.17 28.47
C PHE A 191 2.66 2.97 27.82
N TYR A 192 2.50 4.30 27.81
CA TYR A 192 3.51 5.22 27.37
C TYR A 192 4.71 5.15 28.33
N SER A 193 5.91 5.03 27.77
CA SER A 193 7.14 5.15 28.54
C SER A 193 8.15 6.03 27.81
N ASN A 194 8.79 6.91 28.58
CA ASN A 194 9.87 7.76 28.14
C ASN A 194 10.78 8.12 29.33
N LYS A 195 11.95 7.47 29.39
CA LYS A 195 12.97 7.71 30.43
C LYS A 195 13.40 9.17 30.58
N LYS A 196 13.31 9.98 29.52
CA LYS A 196 13.68 11.40 29.54
C LYS A 196 12.53 12.31 30.00
N ARG A 197 11.30 11.80 30.02
CA ARG A 197 10.07 12.54 30.32
C ARG A 197 9.11 11.67 31.16
N PRO A 198 9.53 11.16 32.33
CA PRO A 198 8.73 10.25 33.15
C PRO A 198 7.44 10.90 33.68
N GLU A 199 7.40 12.23 33.78
CA GLU A 199 6.20 12.97 34.17
C GLU A 199 5.05 12.85 33.16
N LEU A 200 5.33 12.36 31.93
CA LEU A 200 4.30 12.09 30.92
C LEU A 200 3.74 10.66 30.99
N GLU A 201 4.30 9.79 31.83
CA GLU A 201 3.87 8.39 31.96
C GLU A 201 2.60 8.26 32.81
N LYS A 202 2.31 9.24 33.66
CA LYS A 202 1.11 9.30 34.50
C LYS A 202 0.18 10.42 34.08
N GLY A 203 -1.11 10.16 34.15
CA GLY A 203 -2.16 11.14 33.93
C GLY A 203 -2.30 12.09 35.11
N THR A 204 -3.16 13.10 34.95
CA THR A 204 -3.58 14.00 36.04
C THR A 204 -4.33 13.27 37.15
N ASP A 205 -4.86 12.09 36.86
CA ASP A 205 -5.49 11.16 37.80
C ASP A 205 -4.49 10.21 38.49
N GLY A 206 -3.18 10.35 38.20
CA GLY A 206 -2.12 9.50 38.74
C GLY A 206 -1.99 8.13 38.07
N ASN A 207 -2.89 7.79 37.14
CA ASN A 207 -2.90 6.49 36.46
C ASN A 207 -1.90 6.44 35.29
N PRO A 208 -1.36 5.26 34.94
CA PRO A 208 -0.53 5.11 33.75
C PRO A 208 -1.27 5.48 32.46
N VAL A 209 -0.61 6.21 31.57
CA VAL A 209 -1.16 6.69 30.29
C VAL A 209 -0.90 5.67 29.19
N ARG A 210 -1.87 5.41 28.30
CA ARG A 210 -1.70 4.54 27.12
C ARG A 210 -0.90 5.24 26.01
N ASP A 211 -0.04 4.50 25.30
CA ASP A 211 0.77 5.04 24.21
C ASP A 211 -0.06 5.27 22.95
N GLY A 212 -0.42 6.52 22.67
CA GLY A 212 -1.17 6.90 21.47
C GLY A 212 -0.33 7.12 20.21
N ARG A 213 1.00 6.92 20.25
CA ARG A 213 1.84 7.09 19.06
C ARG A 213 1.55 6.01 18.02
N MET A 214 1.30 6.43 16.79
CA MET A 214 1.15 5.55 15.62
C MET A 214 2.50 5.31 14.95
N ALA A 215 2.78 4.07 14.53
CA ALA A 215 4.05 3.75 13.88
C ALA A 215 4.14 4.40 12.48
N PRO A 216 5.31 4.91 12.05
CA PRO A 216 5.48 5.44 10.68
C PRO A 216 5.21 4.39 9.59
N ALA A 217 5.47 3.10 9.88
CA ALA A 217 5.13 1.99 9.01
C ALA A 217 3.61 1.82 8.84
N THR A 218 2.84 1.99 9.90
CA THR A 218 1.36 2.00 9.86
C THR A 218 0.86 3.12 8.96
N ARG A 219 1.36 4.34 9.14
CA ARG A 219 0.98 5.49 8.30
C ARG A 219 1.22 5.22 6.81
N ARG A 220 2.38 4.65 6.47
CA ARG A 220 2.72 4.27 5.08
C ARG A 220 1.79 3.18 4.56
N ALA A 221 1.50 2.16 5.36
CA ALA A 221 0.60 1.07 4.98
C ALA A 221 -0.83 1.57 4.71
N VAL A 222 -1.39 2.41 5.59
CA VAL A 222 -2.72 2.99 5.40
C VAL A 222 -2.79 3.82 4.12
N ARG A 223 -1.82 4.71 3.86
CA ARG A 223 -1.76 5.49 2.61
C ARG A 223 -1.66 4.60 1.37
N SER A 224 -0.80 3.58 1.43
CA SER A 224 -0.64 2.61 0.35
C SER A 224 -1.93 1.86 0.05
N THR A 225 -2.68 1.48 1.08
CA THR A 225 -3.99 0.83 0.93
C THR A 225 -5.00 1.78 0.30
N VAL A 226 -5.10 3.03 0.79
CA VAL A 226 -6.01 4.03 0.21
C VAL A 226 -5.73 4.24 -1.28
N TYR A 227 -4.46 4.42 -1.66
CA TYR A 227 -4.08 4.57 -3.06
C TYR A 227 -4.42 3.33 -3.89
N SER A 228 -4.05 2.14 -3.41
CA SER A 228 -4.23 0.90 -4.16
C SER A 228 -5.71 0.57 -4.37
N GLU A 229 -6.56 0.87 -3.39
CA GLU A 229 -8.01 0.70 -3.48
C GLU A 229 -8.64 1.73 -4.40
N ILE A 230 -8.29 3.02 -4.29
CA ILE A 230 -8.84 4.06 -5.16
C ILE A 230 -8.46 3.80 -6.62
N ALA A 231 -7.17 3.60 -6.88
CA ALA A 231 -6.66 3.43 -8.23
C ALA A 231 -6.77 1.98 -8.74
N GLN A 232 -7.38 1.07 -7.96
CA GLN A 232 -7.61 -0.35 -8.30
C GLN A 232 -6.36 -1.09 -8.80
N ARG A 233 -5.19 -0.76 -8.22
CA ARG A 233 -3.87 -1.19 -8.75
C ARG A 233 -3.50 -2.64 -8.43
N GLY A 234 -4.30 -3.36 -7.64
CA GLY A 234 -3.99 -4.74 -7.24
C GLY A 234 -3.74 -5.67 -8.43
N ALA A 235 -4.62 -5.66 -9.43
CA ALA A 235 -4.45 -6.46 -10.64
C ALA A 235 -3.24 -6.02 -11.47
N PHE A 236 -2.92 -4.72 -11.49
CA PHE A 236 -1.77 -4.19 -12.21
C PHE A 236 -0.44 -4.63 -11.59
N TYR A 237 -0.30 -4.55 -10.26
CA TYR A 237 0.89 -5.05 -9.57
C TYR A 237 1.10 -6.54 -9.78
N GLN A 238 0.01 -7.32 -9.70
CA GLN A 238 0.07 -8.75 -9.95
C GLN A 238 0.55 -9.04 -11.38
N ARG A 239 0.06 -8.29 -12.37
CA ARG A 239 0.51 -8.43 -13.77
C ARG A 239 1.99 -8.12 -13.95
N ILE A 240 2.54 -7.08 -13.30
CA ILE A 240 3.98 -6.80 -13.39
C ILE A 240 4.80 -7.91 -12.72
N ASP A 241 4.37 -8.38 -11.54
CA ASP A 241 5.04 -9.47 -10.84
C ASP A 241 4.99 -10.79 -11.64
N ASP A 242 3.84 -11.10 -12.26
CA ASP A 242 3.67 -12.26 -13.13
C ASP A 242 4.51 -12.15 -14.40
N TYR A 243 4.61 -10.94 -14.97
CA TYR A 243 5.49 -10.65 -16.09
C TYR A 243 6.96 -10.90 -15.72
N ALA A 244 7.43 -10.32 -14.60
CA ALA A 244 8.80 -10.53 -14.13
C ALA A 244 9.08 -12.02 -13.86
N LYS A 245 8.10 -12.73 -13.29
CA LYS A 245 8.19 -14.18 -13.07
C LYS A 245 8.31 -14.96 -14.36
N ALA A 246 7.45 -14.68 -15.35
CA ALA A 246 7.42 -15.41 -16.61
C ALA A 246 8.63 -15.10 -17.50
N GLN A 247 9.05 -13.84 -17.56
CA GLN A 247 10.01 -13.36 -18.54
C GLN A 247 11.44 -13.22 -18.02
N LEU A 248 11.63 -13.01 -16.71
CA LEU A 248 12.96 -12.75 -16.14
C LEU A 248 13.39 -13.89 -15.19
N LEU A 249 12.49 -14.38 -14.34
CA LEU A 249 12.83 -15.38 -13.32
C LEU A 249 12.76 -16.83 -13.82
N THR A 250 11.73 -17.19 -14.57
CA THR A 250 11.53 -18.56 -15.08
C THR A 250 12.62 -18.96 -16.09
N PRO A 251 13.02 -18.12 -17.07
CA PRO A 251 14.06 -18.50 -18.02
C PRO A 251 15.39 -18.84 -17.34
N LEU A 252 15.80 -18.06 -16.33
CA LEU A 252 16.97 -18.36 -15.51
C LEU A 252 16.87 -19.68 -14.76
N ARG A 253 15.65 -20.06 -14.36
CA ARG A 253 15.39 -21.33 -13.69
C ARG A 253 15.53 -22.51 -14.64
N GLU A 254 15.07 -22.34 -15.88
CA GLU A 254 15.02 -23.38 -16.90
C GLU A 254 16.33 -23.55 -17.67
N SER A 255 17.12 -22.49 -17.83
CA SER A 255 18.45 -22.53 -18.43
C SER A 255 19.50 -21.92 -17.50
N LYS A 256 20.04 -22.76 -16.64
CA LYS A 256 21.13 -22.40 -15.72
C LYS A 256 22.46 -22.21 -16.46
N GLU A 257 22.55 -22.66 -17.70
CA GLU A 257 23.70 -22.47 -18.57
C GLU A 257 23.99 -20.98 -18.82
N ALA A 258 22.95 -20.11 -18.80
CA ALA A 258 23.12 -18.66 -18.90
C ALA A 258 23.94 -18.06 -17.72
N LEU A 259 23.92 -18.70 -16.55
CA LEU A 259 24.74 -18.31 -15.39
C LEU A 259 26.21 -18.71 -15.52
N ARG A 260 26.51 -19.58 -16.48
CA ARG A 260 27.86 -20.08 -16.79
C ARG A 260 28.24 -19.77 -18.24
N SER A 261 27.64 -18.73 -18.81
CA SER A 261 28.05 -18.20 -20.12
C SER A 261 29.52 -17.79 -20.09
N GLU A 262 30.15 -17.65 -21.25
CA GLU A 262 31.56 -17.26 -21.39
C GLU A 262 31.91 -16.03 -20.55
N GLU A 263 31.02 -15.04 -20.51
CA GLU A 263 31.20 -13.80 -19.74
C GLU A 263 30.99 -13.95 -18.22
N ASN A 264 30.24 -14.97 -17.80
CA ASN A 264 29.94 -15.23 -16.39
C ASN A 264 30.82 -16.31 -15.77
N VAL A 265 31.58 -17.10 -16.55
CA VAL A 265 32.33 -18.25 -16.04
C VAL A 265 33.35 -17.86 -14.97
N ALA A 266 34.11 -16.77 -15.18
CA ALA A 266 35.09 -16.29 -14.21
C ALA A 266 34.42 -15.82 -12.91
N LEU A 267 33.36 -15.01 -13.03
CA LEU A 267 32.57 -14.53 -11.90
C LEU A 267 31.90 -15.67 -11.13
N PHE A 268 31.41 -16.69 -11.83
CA PHE A 268 30.78 -17.85 -11.22
C PHE A 268 31.79 -18.68 -10.42
N LEU A 269 33.00 -18.88 -10.96
CA LEU A 269 34.09 -19.59 -10.26
C LEU A 269 34.61 -18.79 -9.06
N GLU A 270 34.75 -17.47 -9.18
CA GLU A 270 35.09 -16.58 -8.06
C GLU A 270 34.04 -16.70 -6.95
N LEU A 271 32.75 -16.59 -7.30
CA LEU A 271 31.65 -16.74 -6.35
C LEU A 271 31.65 -18.11 -5.67
N HIS A 272 31.99 -19.17 -6.40
CA HIS A 272 32.12 -20.53 -5.86
C HIS A 272 33.29 -20.65 -4.88
N GLN A 273 34.45 -20.07 -5.18
CA GLN A 273 35.60 -20.05 -4.26
C GLN A 273 35.27 -19.32 -2.96
N MET A 274 34.61 -18.16 -3.05
CA MET A 274 34.15 -17.41 -1.89
C MET A 274 33.15 -18.23 -1.04
N TYR A 275 32.26 -18.98 -1.71
CA TYR A 275 31.30 -19.86 -1.04
C TYR A 275 32.00 -21.01 -0.30
N LYS A 276 33.00 -21.65 -0.91
CA LYS A 276 33.79 -22.71 -0.25
C LYS A 276 34.52 -22.23 0.99
N ALA A 277 35.08 -21.02 0.95
CA ALA A 277 35.78 -20.44 2.09
C ALA A 277 34.83 -20.09 3.27
N HIS A 278 33.55 -19.82 2.99
CA HIS A 278 32.56 -19.39 3.97
C HIS A 278 31.20 -20.05 3.71
N SER A 279 31.12 -21.37 3.89
CA SER A 279 29.98 -22.24 3.54
C SER A 279 28.73 -22.10 4.44
N GLY A 280 28.43 -20.87 4.88
CA GLY A 280 27.27 -20.56 5.71
C GLY A 280 25.94 -20.54 4.94
N GLN A 281 24.87 -20.10 5.63
CA GLN A 281 23.52 -19.95 5.06
C GLN A 281 23.43 -18.74 4.10
N TRP A 282 24.11 -18.84 2.95
CA TRP A 282 24.10 -17.79 1.93
C TRP A 282 22.70 -17.63 1.34
N ASN A 283 22.16 -16.43 1.46
CA ASN A 283 21.02 -15.94 0.69
C ASN A 283 21.31 -14.48 0.37
N TYR A 284 20.65 -13.95 -0.66
CA TYR A 284 20.94 -12.61 -1.16
C TYR A 284 20.88 -11.53 -0.07
N GLY A 285 19.90 -11.60 0.85
CA GLY A 285 19.76 -10.62 1.93
C GLY A 285 20.89 -10.66 2.95
N ASN A 286 21.41 -11.85 3.26
CA ASN A 286 22.51 -12.02 4.20
C ASN A 286 23.87 -11.61 3.60
N LEU A 287 23.96 -11.40 2.28
CA LEU A 287 25.18 -10.95 1.61
C LEU A 287 25.32 -9.41 1.56
N ASN A 288 24.40 -8.63 2.13
CA ASN A 288 24.41 -7.16 2.05
C ASN A 288 25.72 -6.48 2.50
N ARG A 289 26.51 -7.13 3.36
CA ARG A 289 27.85 -6.63 3.81
C ARG A 289 29.01 -7.47 3.30
N HIS A 290 28.74 -8.47 2.46
CA HIS A 290 29.72 -9.43 1.99
C HIS A 290 30.13 -9.10 0.55
N PRO A 291 31.43 -9.15 0.18
CA PRO A 291 31.89 -8.83 -1.17
C PRO A 291 31.21 -9.68 -2.27
N ALA A 292 30.82 -10.92 -1.94
CA ALA A 292 30.12 -11.83 -2.85
C ALA A 292 28.79 -11.27 -3.39
N LYS A 293 28.15 -10.31 -2.69
CA LYS A 293 26.95 -9.66 -3.23
C LYS A 293 27.25 -8.96 -4.56
N LYS A 294 28.38 -8.26 -4.67
CA LYS A 294 28.76 -7.56 -5.91
C LYS A 294 28.92 -8.54 -7.07
N VAL A 295 29.51 -9.71 -6.81
CA VAL A 295 29.68 -10.77 -7.81
C VAL A 295 28.32 -11.33 -8.23
N VAL A 296 27.41 -11.59 -7.28
CA VAL A 296 26.03 -12.02 -7.56
C VAL A 296 25.26 -10.98 -8.38
N ASP A 297 25.38 -9.70 -8.03
CA ASP A 297 24.74 -8.59 -8.75
C ASP A 297 25.28 -8.49 -10.18
N GLN A 298 26.59 -8.67 -10.38
CA GLN A 298 27.21 -8.63 -11.71
C GLN A 298 26.73 -9.77 -12.60
N ILE A 299 26.73 -11.02 -12.09
CA ILE A 299 26.19 -12.19 -12.83
C ILE A 299 24.72 -11.95 -13.19
N THR A 300 23.94 -11.42 -12.26
CA THR A 300 22.51 -11.09 -12.48
C THR A 300 22.35 -10.01 -13.56
N THR A 301 23.19 -8.98 -13.54
CA THR A 301 23.19 -7.89 -14.52
C THR A 301 23.55 -8.39 -15.91
N ASN A 302 24.61 -9.19 -16.03
CA ASN A 302 25.03 -9.79 -17.30
C ASN A 302 23.89 -10.64 -17.90
N TYR A 303 23.25 -11.47 -17.08
CA TYR A 303 22.09 -12.27 -17.51
C TYR A 303 20.96 -11.39 -18.06
N LEU A 304 20.56 -10.34 -17.32
CA LEU A 304 19.48 -9.45 -17.73
C LEU A 304 19.82 -8.68 -19.01
N MET A 305 21.06 -8.17 -19.14
CA MET A 305 21.46 -7.35 -20.29
C MET A 305 21.66 -8.15 -21.57
N GLN A 306 22.19 -9.37 -21.49
CA GLN A 306 22.47 -10.19 -22.67
C GLN A 306 21.24 -10.95 -23.16
N HIS A 307 20.44 -11.49 -22.23
CA HIS A 307 19.37 -12.41 -22.58
C HIS A 307 17.98 -11.75 -22.53
N HIS A 308 17.81 -10.70 -21.73
CA HIS A 308 16.51 -10.07 -21.47
C HIS A 308 16.49 -8.52 -21.48
N PRO A 309 17.23 -7.83 -22.39
CA PRO A 309 17.33 -6.36 -22.34
C PRO A 309 15.99 -5.67 -22.64
N GLU A 310 15.23 -6.19 -23.60
CA GLU A 310 13.91 -5.66 -23.95
C GLU A 310 12.92 -5.87 -22.79
N GLU A 311 12.92 -7.07 -22.19
CA GLU A 311 12.02 -7.40 -21.11
C GLU A 311 12.30 -6.59 -19.85
N MET A 312 13.57 -6.31 -19.58
CA MET A 312 13.98 -5.43 -18.48
C MET A 312 13.56 -3.98 -18.73
N GLN A 313 13.63 -3.49 -19.97
CA GLN A 313 13.13 -2.16 -20.32
C GLN A 313 11.63 -2.06 -20.08
N VAL A 314 10.85 -3.08 -20.46
CA VAL A 314 9.40 -3.15 -20.21
C VAL A 314 9.11 -3.16 -18.71
N PHE A 315 9.82 -3.99 -17.94
CA PHE A 315 9.69 -4.06 -16.48
C PHE A 315 9.92 -2.68 -15.82
N ARG A 316 10.99 -1.98 -16.21
CA ARG A 316 11.30 -0.64 -15.68
C ARG A 316 10.27 0.40 -16.06
N LYS A 317 9.84 0.45 -17.33
CA LYS A 317 8.82 1.40 -17.80
C LYS A 317 7.50 1.22 -17.06
N ALA A 318 7.09 -0.02 -16.80
CA ALA A 318 5.86 -0.31 -16.06
C ALA A 318 5.91 0.24 -14.63
N TRP A 319 7.04 0.05 -13.93
CA TRP A 319 7.22 0.61 -12.58
C TRP A 319 7.44 2.13 -12.58
N GLU A 320 8.07 2.69 -13.62
CA GLU A 320 8.23 4.14 -13.77
C GLU A 320 6.88 4.84 -13.93
N HIS A 321 6.02 4.30 -14.80
CA HIS A 321 4.66 4.78 -14.97
C HIS A 321 3.88 4.75 -13.64
N GLU A 322 3.93 3.63 -12.94
CA GLU A 322 3.32 3.50 -11.62
C GLU A 322 3.91 4.46 -10.57
N GLY A 323 5.23 4.66 -10.61
CA GLY A 323 5.94 5.60 -9.75
C GLY A 323 5.44 7.03 -9.95
N LYS A 324 5.18 7.45 -11.19
CA LYS A 324 4.61 8.78 -11.50
C LYS A 324 3.19 8.94 -10.94
N LEU A 325 2.36 7.90 -11.06
CA LEU A 325 1.01 7.91 -10.49
C LEU A 325 1.02 7.99 -8.96
N GLN A 326 1.93 7.26 -8.30
CA GLN A 326 2.12 7.36 -6.85
C GLN A 326 2.69 8.72 -6.43
N GLN A 327 3.56 9.32 -7.23
CA GLN A 327 4.07 10.66 -6.98
C GLN A 327 2.97 11.71 -7.04
N GLU A 328 2.05 11.62 -8.01
CA GLU A 328 0.87 12.48 -8.08
C GLU A 328 -0.06 12.25 -6.87
N ALA A 329 -0.28 10.98 -6.49
CA ALA A 329 -1.13 10.63 -5.36
C ALA A 329 -0.56 11.10 -4.01
N TYR A 330 0.76 11.01 -3.80
CA TYR A 330 1.37 11.33 -2.50
C TYR A 330 2.00 12.72 -2.41
N GLY A 331 2.22 13.38 -3.56
CA GLY A 331 2.86 14.68 -3.68
C GLY A 331 4.39 14.63 -3.74
N GLU A 332 4.97 15.67 -4.35
CA GLU A 332 6.41 15.77 -4.63
C GLU A 332 7.27 16.12 -3.41
N LYS A 333 6.69 16.77 -2.38
CA LYS A 333 7.46 17.29 -1.24
C LYS A 333 7.52 16.26 -0.11
N THR A 334 8.69 15.66 0.06
CA THR A 334 9.20 14.90 1.23
C THR A 334 8.63 13.50 1.52
N GLU A 335 7.50 13.09 0.95
CA GLU A 335 6.84 11.84 1.38
C GLU A 335 6.94 10.65 0.43
N PHE A 336 7.21 10.88 -0.87
CA PHE A 336 7.46 9.83 -1.86
C PHE A 336 8.62 10.23 -2.78
N ASN A 337 9.61 9.35 -2.92
CA ASN A 337 10.74 9.53 -3.82
C ASN A 337 10.67 8.45 -4.90
N ILE A 338 10.44 8.87 -6.16
CA ILE A 338 10.31 7.95 -7.28
C ILE A 338 11.59 7.16 -7.53
N HIS A 339 12.77 7.75 -7.34
CA HIS A 339 14.04 7.03 -7.50
C HIS A 339 14.18 5.91 -6.49
N THR A 340 14.00 6.19 -5.19
CA THR A 340 14.05 5.17 -4.14
C THR A 340 12.96 4.10 -4.34
N TYR A 341 11.79 4.49 -4.87
CA TYR A 341 10.75 3.55 -5.23
C TYR A 341 11.21 2.59 -6.33
N LEU A 342 11.75 3.11 -7.44
CA LEU A 342 12.22 2.30 -8.56
C LEU A 342 13.41 1.41 -8.17
N GLU A 343 14.36 1.94 -7.40
CA GLU A 343 15.46 1.17 -6.82
C GLU A 343 14.95 -0.01 -6.00
N SER A 344 13.89 0.17 -5.20
CA SER A 344 13.31 -0.94 -4.43
C SER A 344 12.67 -2.02 -5.30
N LYS A 345 12.19 -1.68 -6.50
CA LYS A 345 11.63 -2.66 -7.46
C LYS A 345 12.73 -3.45 -8.14
N ASP A 346 13.81 -2.78 -8.55
CA ASP A 346 15.01 -3.42 -9.07
C ASP A 346 15.65 -4.31 -7.99
N GLU A 347 15.77 -3.84 -6.74
CA GLU A 347 16.30 -4.63 -5.63
C GLU A 347 15.48 -5.90 -5.37
N LYS A 348 14.14 -5.83 -5.44
CA LYS A 348 13.27 -7.01 -5.32
C LYS A 348 13.58 -8.04 -6.41
N LEU A 349 13.70 -7.61 -7.67
CA LEU A 349 14.03 -8.47 -8.79
C LEU A 349 15.43 -9.09 -8.64
N TYR A 350 16.44 -8.27 -8.33
CA TYR A 350 17.81 -8.72 -8.09
C TYR A 350 17.90 -9.70 -6.93
N LYS A 351 17.13 -9.50 -5.86
CA LYS A 351 17.05 -10.45 -4.75
C LYS A 351 16.52 -11.80 -5.20
N GLN A 352 15.51 -11.83 -6.08
CA GLN A 352 14.95 -13.08 -6.58
C GLN A 352 15.90 -13.79 -7.54
N LEU A 353 16.51 -13.07 -8.49
CA LEU A 353 17.48 -13.61 -9.44
C LEU A 353 18.79 -14.04 -8.74
N GLY A 354 19.33 -13.20 -7.87
CA GLY A 354 20.55 -13.48 -7.13
C GLY A 354 20.41 -14.70 -6.21
N ASN A 355 19.23 -14.93 -5.62
CA ASN A 355 18.98 -16.19 -4.91
C ASN A 355 19.03 -17.42 -5.84
N GLN A 356 18.62 -17.29 -7.11
CA GLN A 356 18.80 -18.36 -8.08
C GLN A 356 20.26 -18.58 -8.47
N VAL A 357 21.07 -17.51 -8.57
CA VAL A 357 22.53 -17.60 -8.76
C VAL A 357 23.16 -18.39 -7.62
N LEU A 358 22.84 -18.01 -6.38
CA LEU A 358 23.35 -18.67 -5.17
C LEU A 358 22.91 -20.14 -5.09
N GLN A 359 21.69 -20.47 -5.50
CA GLN A 359 21.24 -21.86 -5.57
C GLN A 359 22.07 -22.68 -6.57
N GLU A 360 22.43 -22.10 -7.71
CA GLU A 360 23.25 -22.77 -8.72
C GLU A 360 24.68 -23.01 -8.24
N VAL A 361 25.30 -22.03 -7.56
CA VAL A 361 26.63 -22.19 -6.95
C VAL A 361 26.63 -23.30 -5.89
N LYS A 362 25.61 -23.33 -5.02
CA LYS A 362 25.45 -24.41 -4.02
C LYS A 362 25.30 -25.78 -4.67
N LYS A 363 24.56 -25.86 -5.76
CA LYS A 363 24.37 -27.10 -6.51
C LYS A 363 25.68 -27.56 -7.14
N TYR A 364 26.42 -26.63 -7.76
CA TYR A 364 27.73 -26.88 -8.34
C TYR A 364 28.75 -27.38 -7.29
N ASP A 365 28.74 -26.77 -6.10
CA ASP A 365 29.61 -27.19 -5.00
C ASP A 365 29.32 -28.62 -4.54
N ARG A 366 28.04 -28.99 -4.38
CA ARG A 366 27.63 -30.36 -4.05
C ARG A 366 28.07 -31.37 -5.12
N SER A 367 27.80 -31.07 -6.40
CA SER A 367 28.17 -31.98 -7.49
C SER A 367 29.68 -32.16 -7.64
N ASN A 368 30.47 -31.12 -7.33
CA ASN A 368 31.94 -31.19 -7.40
C ASN A 368 32.58 -31.71 -6.09
N GLY A 369 31.89 -31.63 -4.95
CA GLY A 369 32.25 -32.31 -3.71
C GLY A 369 31.97 -33.81 -3.75
N GLU A 370 30.97 -34.23 -4.55
CA GLU A 370 30.55 -35.62 -4.77
C GLU A 370 31.22 -36.30 -5.98
N SER A 371 32.38 -35.80 -6.46
CA SER A 371 33.21 -36.52 -7.45
C SER A 371 33.92 -37.74 -6.83
N LYS A 372 33.14 -38.63 -6.23
CA LYS A 372 33.21 -40.09 -6.39
C LYS A 372 31.78 -40.55 -6.71
N ALA A 373 31.57 -40.94 -7.98
CA ALA A 373 30.40 -41.61 -8.55
C ALA A 373 29.22 -40.75 -9.05
N SER A 374 29.25 -40.35 -10.32
CA SER A 374 28.05 -40.39 -11.17
C SER A 374 28.40 -40.87 -12.59
N GLY A 375 27.58 -41.79 -13.10
CA GLY A 375 27.94 -42.75 -14.14
C GLY A 375 28.02 -42.18 -15.55
N HIS A 376 29.23 -42.21 -16.10
CA HIS A 376 29.47 -42.31 -17.54
C HIS A 376 29.68 -43.79 -17.89
N TYR A 377 29.10 -44.28 -18.98
CA TYR A 377 29.54 -45.53 -19.60
C TYR A 377 29.76 -45.31 -21.10
N LEU A 378 30.77 -46.00 -21.61
CA LEU A 378 31.14 -46.04 -23.01
C LEU A 378 30.29 -47.12 -23.68
N ASP A 379 29.74 -46.84 -24.85
CA ASP A 379 29.16 -47.89 -25.69
C ASP A 379 30.27 -48.78 -26.29
N GLN A 380 29.87 -49.87 -26.96
CA GLN A 380 30.81 -50.84 -27.56
C GLN A 380 31.69 -50.25 -28.68
N GLN A 381 31.48 -48.97 -29.05
CA GLN A 381 32.26 -48.23 -30.02
C GLN A 381 33.07 -47.08 -29.38
N GLY A 382 33.06 -46.96 -28.05
CA GLY A 382 33.86 -45.98 -27.31
C GLY A 382 33.28 -44.57 -27.27
N ASN A 383 31.98 -44.38 -27.54
CA ASN A 383 31.36 -43.05 -27.48
C ASN A 383 30.69 -42.78 -26.12
N LEU A 384 30.90 -41.57 -25.58
CA LEU A 384 30.23 -41.10 -24.37
C LEU A 384 28.77 -40.72 -24.67
N LYS A 385 27.80 -41.31 -23.95
CA LYS A 385 26.39 -40.91 -24.04
C LYS A 385 25.79 -40.45 -22.71
N VAL A 386 24.86 -39.50 -22.79
CA VAL A 386 24.05 -38.94 -21.69
C VAL A 386 22.57 -39.16 -22.01
N THR A 387 21.76 -39.56 -21.02
CA THR A 387 20.34 -39.88 -21.23
C THR A 387 19.48 -38.62 -21.43
N GLY A 388 18.87 -38.52 -22.62
CA GLY A 388 17.60 -37.85 -22.95
C GLY A 388 17.38 -36.38 -22.55
N ARG A 389 17.77 -35.41 -23.41
CA ARG A 389 17.24 -34.03 -23.40
C ARG A 389 17.19 -33.42 -24.81
N LEU A 390 16.09 -32.70 -25.10
CA LEU A 390 15.87 -31.89 -26.32
C LEU A 390 17.02 -30.93 -26.60
N THR A 391 17.34 -30.73 -27.88
CA THR A 391 18.50 -29.95 -28.30
C THR A 391 18.30 -28.45 -28.03
N PRO A 392 19.40 -27.66 -27.85
CA PRO A 392 19.32 -26.21 -27.63
C PRO A 392 18.56 -25.43 -28.72
N LYS A 393 18.61 -25.90 -29.98
CA LYS A 393 17.86 -25.31 -31.11
C LYS A 393 16.34 -25.45 -30.93
N ASP A 394 15.87 -26.62 -30.50
CA ASP A 394 14.44 -26.92 -30.33
C ASP A 394 13.79 -26.15 -29.17
N LYS A 395 14.59 -25.70 -28.21
CA LYS A 395 14.15 -24.86 -27.09
C LYS A 395 14.06 -23.38 -27.48
N LEU A 396 15.04 -22.89 -28.26
CA LEU A 396 15.08 -21.52 -28.76
C LEU A 396 13.94 -21.23 -29.76
N GLU A 397 13.58 -22.21 -30.60
CA GLU A 397 12.49 -22.09 -31.57
C GLU A 397 11.11 -22.03 -30.89
N ARG A 398 10.92 -22.79 -29.80
CA ARG A 398 9.72 -22.73 -28.95
C ARG A 398 9.57 -21.38 -28.24
N TYR A 399 10.68 -20.79 -27.80
CA TYR A 399 10.72 -19.45 -27.21
C TYR A 399 10.37 -18.36 -28.25
N ARG A 400 10.90 -18.45 -29.47
CA ARG A 400 10.56 -17.52 -30.58
C ARG A 400 9.08 -17.56 -30.98
N ARG A 401 8.44 -18.73 -30.99
CA ARG A 401 6.99 -18.87 -31.26
C ARG A 401 6.11 -18.21 -30.18
N ARG A 402 6.58 -18.08 -28.92
CA ARG A 402 5.88 -17.35 -27.85
C ARG A 402 6.03 -15.83 -27.93
N ARG A 403 7.13 -15.32 -28.50
CA ARG A 403 7.46 -13.88 -28.57
C ARG A 403 6.45 -13.04 -29.38
N GLY A 404 5.87 -13.60 -30.46
CA GLY A 404 4.84 -12.93 -31.27
C GLY A 404 3.48 -12.72 -30.56
N SER A 405 3.17 -13.57 -29.58
CA SER A 405 1.96 -13.47 -28.75
C SER A 405 2.05 -12.36 -27.69
N VAL A 406 3.27 -12.05 -27.23
CA VAL A 406 3.53 -11.16 -26.08
C VAL A 406 3.45 -9.68 -26.46
N ILE A 407 3.95 -9.26 -27.63
CA ILE A 407 3.81 -7.87 -28.11
C ILE A 407 2.34 -7.51 -28.34
N TYR A 408 1.55 -8.46 -28.85
CA TYR A 408 0.11 -8.32 -28.98
C TYR A 408 -0.59 -8.22 -27.62
N GLN A 409 -0.20 -9.03 -26.62
CA GLN A 409 -0.74 -8.91 -25.26
C GLN A 409 -0.36 -7.60 -24.57
N LEU A 410 0.82 -7.04 -24.82
CA LEU A 410 1.24 -5.75 -24.26
C LEU A 410 0.57 -4.55 -24.95
N LYS A 411 0.42 -4.56 -26.28
CA LYS A 411 -0.39 -3.56 -27.00
C LYS A 411 -1.86 -3.65 -26.61
N LYS A 412 -2.37 -4.87 -26.37
CA LYS A 412 -3.70 -5.10 -25.83
C LYS A 412 -3.82 -4.61 -24.38
N MET A 413 -2.79 -4.76 -23.54
CA MET A 413 -2.77 -4.20 -22.19
C MET A 413 -2.75 -2.67 -22.20
N ASP A 414 -1.93 -2.05 -23.04
CA ASP A 414 -1.87 -0.58 -23.20
C ASP A 414 -3.22 -0.04 -23.70
N TYR A 415 -3.79 -0.69 -24.71
CA TYR A 415 -5.12 -0.40 -25.25
C TYR A 415 -6.25 -0.67 -24.24
N GLU A 416 -6.18 -1.73 -23.44
CA GLU A 416 -7.15 -2.03 -22.37
C GLU A 416 -7.00 -1.14 -21.15
N LEU A 417 -5.81 -0.60 -20.87
CA LEU A 417 -5.60 0.41 -19.82
C LEU A 417 -6.26 1.73 -20.25
N ASP A 418 -6.03 2.18 -21.48
CA ASP A 418 -6.71 3.35 -22.07
C ASP A 418 -8.22 3.12 -22.27
N ASN A 419 -8.63 1.90 -22.63
CA ASN A 419 -10.04 1.57 -22.83
C ASN A 419 -10.77 1.07 -21.59
N SER A 420 -10.13 0.67 -20.50
CA SER A 420 -10.86 0.36 -19.25
C SER A 420 -11.53 1.62 -18.70
N TYR A 421 -10.86 2.76 -18.87
CA TYR A 421 -11.41 4.09 -18.64
C TYR A 421 -12.59 4.41 -19.60
N LYS A 422 -12.45 4.13 -20.91
CA LYS A 422 -13.53 4.36 -21.89
C LYS A 422 -14.69 3.36 -21.82
N LYS A 423 -14.40 2.10 -21.53
CA LYS A 423 -15.35 0.99 -21.38
C LYS A 423 -16.16 1.16 -20.12
N TRP A 424 -15.56 1.56 -19.00
CA TRP A 424 -16.31 1.96 -17.80
C TRP A 424 -17.24 3.16 -18.04
N LYS A 425 -16.77 4.16 -18.79
CA LYS A 425 -17.62 5.29 -19.22
C LYS A 425 -18.81 4.85 -20.09
N ASN A 426 -18.61 3.84 -20.93
CA ASN A 426 -19.64 3.28 -21.80
C ASN A 426 -20.59 2.32 -21.06
N ASP A 427 -20.08 1.47 -20.15
CA ASP A 427 -20.88 0.55 -19.33
C ASP A 427 -21.79 1.35 -18.38
N ARG A 428 -21.33 2.50 -17.88
CA ARG A 428 -22.12 3.43 -17.08
C ARG A 428 -23.13 4.24 -17.90
N ALA A 429 -22.75 4.69 -19.10
CA ALA A 429 -23.72 5.29 -20.03
C ALA A 429 -24.82 4.28 -20.43
N PHE A 430 -24.50 2.99 -20.49
CA PHE A 430 -25.45 1.91 -20.73
C PHE A 430 -26.37 1.65 -19.52
N GLU A 431 -25.84 1.60 -18.30
CA GLU A 431 -26.64 1.51 -17.06
C GLU A 431 -27.56 2.73 -16.89
N GLU A 432 -27.12 3.93 -17.28
CA GLU A 432 -27.93 5.15 -17.28
C GLU A 432 -29.09 5.07 -18.30
N LEU A 433 -28.82 4.54 -19.51
CA LEU A 433 -29.81 4.32 -20.56
C LEU A 433 -30.85 3.26 -20.16
N GLU A 434 -30.44 2.19 -19.47
CA GLU A 434 -31.35 1.17 -18.93
C GLU A 434 -32.25 1.75 -17.84
N GLN A 435 -31.72 2.55 -16.92
CA GLN A 435 -32.51 3.20 -15.88
C GLN A 435 -33.49 4.24 -16.45
N GLU A 436 -33.12 4.93 -17.52
CA GLU A 436 -34.00 5.90 -18.20
C GLU A 436 -35.12 5.19 -18.97
N MET A 437 -34.82 4.10 -19.70
CA MET A 437 -35.82 3.24 -20.33
C MET A 437 -36.79 2.59 -19.33
N GLU A 438 -36.31 2.21 -18.14
CA GLU A 438 -37.18 1.70 -17.06
C GLU A 438 -38.08 2.79 -16.47
N ARG A 439 -37.56 4.02 -16.32
CA ARG A 439 -38.35 5.19 -15.91
C ARG A 439 -39.42 5.53 -16.94
N GLU A 440 -39.10 5.55 -18.23
CA GLU A 440 -40.10 5.79 -19.29
C GLU A 440 -41.17 4.69 -19.37
N LYS A 441 -40.79 3.42 -19.20
CA LYS A 441 -41.73 2.28 -19.16
C LYS A 441 -42.65 2.30 -17.93
N SER A 442 -42.19 2.84 -16.80
CA SER A 442 -43.01 3.01 -15.59
C SER A 442 -43.94 4.22 -15.66
N VAL A 443 -43.57 5.26 -16.42
CA VAL A 443 -44.42 6.43 -16.70
C VAL A 443 -45.52 6.12 -17.73
N HIS A 444 -45.32 5.16 -18.63
CA HIS A 444 -46.34 4.73 -19.62
C HIS A 444 -47.23 3.56 -19.15
N ARG A 445 -47.08 3.09 -17.89
CA ARG A 445 -47.91 2.03 -17.28
C ARG A 445 -48.70 2.48 -16.06
N GLY A 446 -48.66 3.77 -15.72
CA GLY A 446 -49.62 4.43 -14.83
C GLY A 446 -50.51 5.34 -15.66
#